data_AF-A0A9X4BXZ3-F1
#
_entry.id   AF-A0A9X4BXZ3-F1
#
_cell.length_a   1.000
_cell.length_b   1.000
_cell.length_c   1.000
_cell.angle_alpha   90.00
_cell.angle_beta   90.00
_cell.angle_gamma   90.00
#
_symmetry.space_group_name_H-M   'P 1'
#
loop_
_entity.id
_entity.type
_entity.pdbx_description
1 polymer ?
#
loop_
_entity_poly.entity_id
_entity_poly.type
_entity_poly.pdbx_seq_one_letter_code
_entity_poly.pdbx_strand_id
1 'polypeptide(L)'
;MKIRHSILSLFFAFTGAFITPTINAAETTAAPRDASTLKIASGSALLMDMQTNKVIYSSNPDVIVPIASVSKLMTGLVVVEARQNMDEWINVDISSTPEMRGVFSRVKLKSELPRREMLLIALMSSENRAAASLAHHYPGGYAAFIAAMNAKAKALGMTSTHFVEPTGLSPRNVSTARDLSKLLIAAQKQPLLVQLSTTKEKTVAFRKPNYTLGFRNTNHLVSKDNWNIRITKTGFTNQAGHCLVLVTSMGNRQVALVILDAFGKYTHFADASRIRSWVETGKSANVPAVAQQYKADKNLKSRQSGVVEASK
;
A
#
# COMPACT_ATOMS: atom_id res chain seq x y z
N MET A 1 -0.43 -89.87 25.75
CA MET A 1 -1.82 -89.40 25.54
C MET A 1 -1.76 -88.00 24.91
N LYS A 2 -2.30 -87.88 23.68
CA LYS A 2 -2.66 -86.67 22.91
C LYS A 2 -1.57 -85.78 22.27
N ILE A 3 -1.60 -85.83 20.93
CA ILE A 3 -0.98 -85.00 19.87
C ILE A 3 -1.77 -83.69 19.69
N ARG A 4 -1.13 -82.57 19.23
CA ARG A 4 -1.61 -81.67 18.14
C ARG A 4 -0.68 -80.47 17.83
N HIS A 5 -0.08 -80.52 16.64
CA HIS A 5 0.10 -79.53 15.55
C HIS A 5 -0.04 -78.01 15.82
N SER A 6 0.99 -77.21 15.47
CA SER A 6 1.09 -76.33 14.26
C SER A 6 0.70 -74.86 14.60
N ILE A 7 1.24 -73.75 14.09
CA ILE A 7 1.55 -73.30 12.72
C ILE A 7 2.54 -72.13 12.80
N LEU A 8 3.45 -72.10 11.83
CA LEU A 8 4.36 -71.03 11.42
C LEU A 8 3.62 -69.72 11.08
N SER A 9 4.05 -68.55 11.57
CA SER A 9 3.62 -67.26 11.00
C SER A 9 4.78 -66.26 11.00
N LEU A 10 5.39 -66.18 9.82
CA LEU A 10 6.44 -65.24 9.42
C LEU A 10 5.76 -63.91 9.05
N PHE A 11 5.89 -62.88 9.88
CA PHE A 11 5.49 -61.51 9.52
C PHE A 11 6.66 -60.82 8.81
N PHE A 12 6.59 -60.74 7.49
CA PHE A 12 7.44 -59.87 6.68
C PHE A 12 6.88 -58.43 6.76
N ALA A 13 7.54 -57.55 7.51
CA ALA A 13 7.24 -56.13 7.52
C ALA A 13 7.87 -55.49 6.26
N PHE A 14 7.03 -55.23 5.25
CA PHE A 14 7.40 -54.43 4.08
C PHE A 14 7.49 -52.96 4.50
N THR A 15 8.70 -52.46 4.77
CA THR A 15 8.97 -51.02 4.94
C THR A 15 9.02 -50.36 3.56
N GLY A 16 7.85 -50.00 3.03
CA GLY A 16 7.74 -49.13 1.86
C GLY A 16 8.05 -47.69 2.25
N ALA A 17 9.21 -47.18 1.84
CA ALA A 17 9.51 -45.74 1.89
C ALA A 17 8.63 -45.04 0.86
N PHE A 18 7.52 -44.43 1.30
CA PHE A 18 6.74 -43.53 0.47
C PHE A 18 7.52 -42.23 0.27
N ILE A 19 8.26 -42.14 -0.84
CA ILE A 19 8.76 -40.87 -1.36
C ILE A 19 7.53 -40.11 -1.86
N THR A 20 7.01 -39.19 -1.05
CA THR A 20 6.01 -38.24 -1.54
C THR A 20 6.71 -37.32 -2.54
N PRO A 21 6.22 -37.20 -3.79
CA PRO A 21 6.74 -36.17 -4.67
C PRO A 21 6.39 -34.83 -4.03
N THR A 22 7.42 -34.03 -3.74
CA THR A 22 7.23 -32.61 -3.45
C THR A 22 6.56 -32.00 -4.68
N ILE A 23 5.26 -31.72 -4.57
CA ILE A 23 4.54 -30.93 -5.55
C ILE A 23 5.17 -29.54 -5.49
N ASN A 24 6.16 -29.28 -6.35
CA ASN A 24 6.50 -27.92 -6.70
C ASN A 24 5.21 -27.30 -7.24
N ALA A 25 4.66 -26.33 -6.52
CA ALA A 25 3.61 -25.48 -7.05
C ALA A 25 4.17 -24.87 -8.34
N ALA A 26 3.71 -25.40 -9.48
CA ALA A 26 4.11 -24.89 -10.77
C ALA A 26 3.84 -23.39 -10.77
N GLU A 27 4.86 -22.58 -11.04
CA GLU A 27 4.66 -21.21 -11.45
C GLU A 27 3.55 -21.26 -12.49
N THR A 28 2.41 -20.62 -12.23
CA THR A 28 1.45 -20.39 -13.31
C THR A 28 2.05 -19.29 -14.15
N THR A 29 3.07 -19.66 -14.93
CA THR A 29 3.63 -18.95 -16.06
C THR A 29 2.61 -18.95 -17.19
N ALA A 30 1.41 -18.44 -16.93
CA ALA A 30 0.62 -17.88 -18.01
C ALA A 30 1.54 -16.87 -18.71
N ALA A 31 1.72 -17.06 -20.02
CA ALA A 31 2.57 -16.22 -20.86
C ALA A 31 2.31 -14.74 -20.57
N PRO A 32 3.34 -13.88 -20.55
CA PRO A 32 3.14 -12.46 -20.30
C PRO A 32 2.07 -11.94 -21.26
N ARG A 33 0.96 -11.47 -20.68
CA ARG A 33 -0.14 -10.88 -21.45
C ARG A 33 0.44 -9.71 -22.23
N ASP A 34 -0.01 -9.50 -23.46
CA ASP A 34 0.46 -8.35 -24.24
C ASP A 34 0.06 -7.04 -23.55
N ALA A 35 1.06 -6.36 -22.97
CA ALA A 35 0.88 -5.10 -22.25
C ALA A 35 0.35 -3.98 -23.16
N SER A 36 0.49 -4.08 -24.49
CA SER A 36 -0.01 -3.10 -25.45
C SER A 36 -1.54 -2.99 -25.43
N THR A 37 -2.22 -4.09 -25.07
CA THR A 37 -3.68 -4.24 -24.99
C THR A 37 -4.28 -3.63 -23.71
N LEU A 38 -3.46 -3.34 -22.70
CA LEU A 38 -3.88 -2.70 -21.47
C LEU A 38 -3.75 -1.18 -21.60
N LYS A 39 -4.88 -0.48 -21.59
CA LYS A 39 -4.92 0.98 -21.47
C LYS A 39 -5.38 1.37 -20.07
N ILE A 40 -4.64 2.30 -19.46
CA ILE A 40 -4.98 2.94 -18.19
C ILE A 40 -5.00 4.45 -18.36
N ALA A 41 -5.81 5.14 -17.56
CA ALA A 41 -5.94 6.59 -17.58
C ALA A 41 -4.93 7.31 -16.66
N SER A 42 -4.37 6.61 -15.68
CA SER A 42 -3.44 7.20 -14.72
C SER A 42 -2.10 7.56 -15.36
N GLY A 43 -1.48 8.63 -14.85
CA GLY A 43 -0.19 9.13 -15.34
C GLY A 43 0.94 8.13 -15.14
N SER A 44 0.98 7.46 -13.99
CA SER A 44 1.97 6.42 -13.68
C SER A 44 1.33 5.18 -13.04
N ALA A 45 1.85 4.01 -13.38
CA ALA A 45 1.48 2.74 -12.73
C ALA A 45 2.59 1.70 -12.76
N LEU A 46 2.57 0.81 -11.78
CA LEU A 46 3.42 -0.37 -11.70
C LEU A 46 2.62 -1.54 -11.12
N LEU A 47 2.66 -2.70 -11.78
CA LEU A 47 2.18 -3.97 -11.27
C LEU A 47 3.38 -4.92 -11.17
N MET A 48 3.66 -5.41 -9.96
CA MET A 48 4.77 -6.32 -9.68
C MET A 48 4.26 -7.61 -9.05
N ASP A 49 4.82 -8.74 -9.49
CA ASP A 49 4.62 -10.03 -8.86
C ASP A 49 5.40 -10.11 -7.53
N MET A 50 4.72 -10.44 -6.43
CA MET A 50 5.32 -10.43 -5.10
C MET A 50 6.16 -11.68 -4.78
N GLN A 51 6.02 -12.76 -5.56
CA GLN A 51 6.81 -13.98 -5.37
C GLN A 51 8.15 -13.85 -6.09
N THR A 52 8.14 -13.29 -7.30
CA THR A 52 9.33 -13.22 -8.17
C THR A 52 9.99 -11.83 -8.20
N ASN A 53 9.35 -10.81 -7.63
CA ASN A 53 9.71 -9.39 -7.77
C ASN A 53 9.80 -8.90 -9.23
N LYS A 54 9.22 -9.65 -10.18
CA LYS A 54 9.21 -9.26 -11.61
C LYS A 54 8.08 -8.27 -11.87
N VAL A 55 8.38 -7.26 -12.69
CA VAL A 55 7.38 -6.30 -13.18
C VAL A 55 6.51 -7.01 -14.21
N ILE A 56 5.19 -7.03 -13.97
CA ILE A 56 4.18 -7.57 -14.90
C ILE A 56 3.73 -6.47 -15.88
N TYR A 57 3.52 -5.26 -15.38
CA TYR A 57 3.11 -4.10 -16.16
C TYR A 57 3.72 -2.82 -15.59
N SER A 58 4.07 -1.88 -16.46
CA SER A 58 4.48 -0.55 -16.04
C SER A 58 4.08 0.52 -17.06
N SER A 59 3.80 1.72 -16.56
CA SER A 59 3.57 2.93 -17.36
C SER A 59 4.17 4.09 -16.59
N ASN A 60 5.18 4.75 -17.16
CA ASN A 60 5.92 5.85 -16.51
C ASN A 60 6.33 5.55 -15.04
N PRO A 61 6.91 4.38 -14.73
CA PRO A 61 7.07 3.93 -13.35
C PRO A 61 8.05 4.77 -12.51
N ASP A 62 8.92 5.53 -13.18
CA ASP A 62 10.03 6.29 -12.58
C ASP A 62 9.78 7.81 -12.57
N VAL A 63 8.60 8.27 -12.99
CA VAL A 63 8.24 9.69 -12.90
C VAL A 63 8.00 10.06 -11.44
N ILE A 64 8.72 11.09 -10.97
CA ILE A 64 8.58 11.64 -9.62
C ILE A 64 7.31 12.49 -9.59
N VAL A 65 6.39 12.16 -8.70
CA VAL A 65 5.12 12.88 -8.50
C VAL A 65 4.82 13.08 -7.02
N PRO A 66 4.02 14.09 -6.65
CA PRO A 66 3.42 14.16 -5.33
C PRO A 66 2.54 12.93 -5.06
N ILE A 67 2.62 12.36 -3.86
CA ILE A 67 1.95 11.08 -3.55
C ILE A 67 0.80 11.20 -2.54
N ALA A 68 0.54 12.43 -2.09
CA ALA A 68 -0.48 12.74 -1.11
C ALA A 68 -0.41 11.78 0.10
N SER A 69 -1.58 11.36 0.61
CA SER A 69 -1.71 10.49 1.77
C SER A 69 -1.16 9.07 1.63
N VAL A 70 -0.62 8.66 0.47
CA VAL A 70 0.20 7.44 0.40
C VAL A 70 1.41 7.55 1.35
N SER A 71 1.86 8.78 1.62
CA SER A 71 2.88 9.08 2.64
C SER A 71 2.61 8.43 4.00
N LYS A 72 1.34 8.30 4.39
CA LYS A 72 0.96 7.70 5.68
C LYS A 72 1.33 6.21 5.81
N LEU A 73 1.59 5.53 4.70
CA LEU A 73 2.13 4.17 4.74
C LEU A 73 3.58 4.16 5.29
N MET A 74 4.41 5.13 4.90
CA MET A 74 5.73 5.33 5.48
C MET A 74 5.64 5.75 6.95
N THR A 75 4.73 6.69 7.27
CA THR A 75 4.44 7.08 8.66
C THR A 75 4.11 5.86 9.53
N GLY A 76 3.22 4.99 9.06
CA GLY A 76 2.88 3.77 9.78
C GLY A 76 4.04 2.81 9.95
N LEU A 77 4.86 2.63 8.90
CA LEU A 77 6.06 1.77 8.98
C LEU A 77 7.05 2.28 10.03
N VAL A 78 7.38 3.57 10.02
CA VAL A 78 8.27 4.20 11.00
C VAL A 78 7.73 4.08 12.44
N VAL A 79 6.42 4.29 12.63
CA VAL A 79 5.76 4.14 13.94
C VAL A 79 5.87 2.71 14.48
N VAL A 80 5.59 1.70 13.65
CA VAL A 80 5.62 0.29 14.06
C VAL A 80 7.04 -0.15 14.36
N GLU A 81 8.01 0.24 13.53
CA GLU A 81 9.41 -0.14 13.72
C GLU A 81 10.07 0.52 14.94
N ALA A 82 9.53 1.65 15.41
CA ALA A 82 9.99 2.29 16.65
C ALA A 82 9.60 1.51 17.92
N ARG A 83 8.73 0.49 17.82
CA ARG A 83 8.34 -0.41 18.92
C ARG A 83 7.87 0.30 20.19
N GLN A 84 7.24 1.46 20.03
CA GLN A 84 6.61 2.18 21.12
C GLN A 84 5.36 1.43 21.62
N ASN A 85 4.91 1.73 22.84
CA ASN A 85 3.71 1.11 23.41
C ASN A 85 2.45 1.46 22.60
N MET A 86 1.85 0.49 21.90
CA MET A 86 0.68 0.75 21.06
C MET A 86 -0.60 1.12 21.84
N ASP A 87 -0.63 0.85 23.14
CA ASP A 87 -1.76 1.14 24.02
C ASP A 87 -1.59 2.45 24.81
N GLU A 88 -0.46 3.12 24.63
CA GLU A 88 -0.24 4.46 25.18
C GLU A 88 -1.23 5.45 24.57
N TRP A 89 -1.89 6.21 25.44
CA TRP A 89 -2.75 7.31 25.04
C TRP A 89 -1.90 8.53 24.72
N ILE A 90 -1.97 8.97 23.47
CA ILE A 90 -1.25 10.16 23.00
C ILE A 90 -2.25 11.27 22.67
N ASN A 91 -1.89 12.52 22.97
CA ASN A 91 -2.74 13.66 22.63
C ASN A 91 -2.60 14.02 21.15
N VAL A 92 -3.68 14.53 20.58
CA VAL A 92 -3.72 15.08 19.23
C VAL A 92 -2.92 16.38 19.23
N ASP A 93 -1.74 16.33 18.60
CA ASP A 93 -0.82 17.44 18.44
C ASP A 93 -0.40 17.56 16.97
N ILE A 94 -0.53 18.78 16.44
CA ILE A 94 -0.18 19.12 15.06
C ILE A 94 0.78 20.31 14.99
N SER A 95 1.27 20.80 16.13
CA SER A 95 2.04 22.04 16.25
C SER A 95 3.31 22.04 15.40
N SER A 96 3.89 20.86 15.18
CA SER A 96 5.10 20.68 14.37
C SER A 96 4.83 20.46 12.87
N THR A 97 3.57 20.46 12.41
CA THR A 97 3.21 20.23 11.00
C THR A 97 2.51 21.47 10.40
N PRO A 98 3.25 22.43 9.82
CA PRO A 98 2.70 23.68 9.30
C PRO A 98 1.59 23.50 8.25
N GLU A 99 1.68 22.45 7.43
CA GLU A 99 0.70 22.09 6.39
C GLU A 99 -0.70 21.83 6.96
N MET A 100 -0.82 21.56 8.26
CA MET A 100 -2.10 21.34 8.94
C MET A 100 -2.85 22.63 9.29
N ARG A 101 -2.22 23.81 9.14
CA ARG A 101 -2.84 25.10 9.47
C ARG A 101 -4.07 25.33 8.60
N GLY A 102 -5.23 25.54 9.24
CA GLY A 102 -6.50 25.76 8.54
C GLY A 102 -7.15 24.50 7.96
N VAL A 103 -6.51 23.32 8.07
CA VAL A 103 -7.08 22.06 7.59
C VAL A 103 -8.15 21.57 8.57
N PHE A 104 -9.37 21.44 8.08
CA PHE A 104 -10.49 20.92 8.87
C PHE A 104 -10.27 19.44 9.25
N SER A 105 -10.64 19.08 10.47
CA SER A 105 -10.80 17.70 10.92
C SER A 105 -11.81 17.64 12.06
N ARG A 106 -12.57 16.53 12.11
CA ARG A 106 -13.49 16.21 13.21
C ARG A 106 -12.75 15.83 14.50
N VAL A 107 -11.49 15.38 14.39
CA VAL A 107 -10.65 14.99 15.53
C VAL A 107 -10.20 16.25 16.27
N LYS A 108 -10.57 16.42 17.53
CA LYS A 108 -10.30 17.64 18.30
C LYS A 108 -8.83 17.68 18.74
N LEU A 109 -8.19 18.85 18.65
CA LEU A 109 -6.85 19.05 19.22
C LEU A 109 -6.86 18.80 20.73
N LYS A 110 -5.74 18.35 21.28
CA LYS A 110 -5.55 18.00 22.71
C LYS A 110 -6.36 16.82 23.23
N SER A 111 -7.37 16.33 22.48
CA SER A 111 -8.00 15.05 22.79
C SER A 111 -6.98 13.91 22.68
N GLU A 112 -7.24 12.79 23.34
CA GLU A 112 -6.33 11.66 23.39
C GLU A 112 -6.98 10.41 22.81
N LEU A 113 -6.15 9.58 22.17
CA LEU A 113 -6.51 8.29 21.61
C LEU A 113 -5.29 7.34 21.73
N PRO A 114 -5.48 6.02 21.93
CA PRO A 114 -4.35 5.08 21.93
C PRO A 114 -3.55 5.16 20.62
N ARG A 115 -2.22 5.01 20.68
CA ARG A 115 -1.33 5.07 19.50
C ARG A 115 -1.79 4.11 18.40
N ARG A 116 -2.25 2.91 18.74
CA ARG A 116 -2.84 1.94 17.81
C ARG A 116 -4.04 2.51 17.04
N GLU A 117 -4.93 3.19 17.74
CA GLU A 117 -6.17 3.77 17.19
C GLU A 117 -5.85 5.04 16.37
N MET A 118 -4.83 5.83 16.75
CA MET A 118 -4.28 6.90 15.90
C MET A 118 -3.74 6.33 14.58
N LEU A 119 -2.96 5.24 14.66
CA LEU A 119 -2.44 4.55 13.49
C LEU A 119 -3.56 3.95 12.63
N LEU A 120 -4.62 3.41 13.25
CA LEU A 120 -5.80 2.92 12.55
C LEU A 120 -6.45 4.01 11.69
N ILE A 121 -6.83 5.13 12.30
CA ILE A 121 -7.56 6.18 11.57
C ILE A 121 -6.66 6.90 10.55
N ALA A 122 -5.35 6.94 10.77
CA ALA A 122 -4.37 7.43 9.78
C ALA A 122 -4.30 6.52 8.54
N LEU A 123 -4.30 5.20 8.70
CA LEU A 123 -4.18 4.25 7.59
C LEU A 123 -5.52 3.99 6.90
N MET A 124 -6.55 3.61 7.67
CA MET A 124 -7.89 3.29 7.17
C MET A 124 -8.57 4.52 6.55
N SER A 125 -8.64 5.61 7.33
CA SER A 125 -9.45 6.78 7.00
C SER A 125 -8.64 7.99 6.54
N SER A 126 -7.32 7.84 6.42
CA SER A 126 -6.44 8.91 5.97
C SER A 126 -6.46 10.15 6.86
N GLU A 127 -6.75 10.00 8.16
CA GLU A 127 -6.90 11.11 9.10
C GLU A 127 -5.56 11.83 9.31
N ASN A 128 -5.52 13.14 9.02
CA ASN A 128 -4.26 13.90 8.98
C ASN A 128 -3.76 14.27 10.38
N ARG A 129 -4.66 14.63 11.32
CA ARG A 129 -4.26 15.00 12.69
C ARG A 129 -3.65 13.80 13.41
N ALA A 130 -4.19 12.60 13.19
CA ALA A 130 -3.63 11.36 13.73
C ALA A 130 -2.21 11.09 13.19
N ALA A 131 -1.99 11.22 11.88
CA ALA A 131 -0.66 11.04 11.28
C ALA A 131 0.36 12.07 11.79
N ALA A 132 -0.03 13.34 11.91
CA ALA A 132 0.82 14.39 12.48
C ALA A 132 1.14 14.13 13.97
N SER A 133 0.15 13.67 14.75
CA SER A 133 0.33 13.37 16.17
C SER A 133 1.28 12.20 16.39
N LEU A 134 1.20 11.15 15.56
CA LEU A 134 2.13 10.02 15.61
C LEU A 134 3.59 10.47 15.43
N ALA A 135 3.84 11.44 14.55
CA ALA A 135 5.17 12.00 14.34
C ALA A 135 5.63 12.89 15.50
N HIS A 136 4.71 13.64 16.11
CA HIS A 136 5.00 14.48 17.26
C HIS A 136 5.42 13.66 18.49
N HIS A 137 4.79 12.49 18.69
CA HIS A 137 5.06 11.56 19.79
C HIS A 137 6.17 10.55 19.51
N TYR A 138 7.10 10.86 18.62
CA TYR A 138 8.21 9.98 18.27
C TYR A 138 9.43 10.19 19.17
N PRO A 139 10.18 9.14 19.56
CA PRO A 139 11.46 9.26 20.25
C PRO A 139 12.45 10.13 19.46
N GLY A 140 12.96 11.20 20.07
CA GLY A 140 13.78 12.21 19.38
C GLY A 140 12.98 13.33 18.70
N GLY A 141 11.64 13.31 18.81
CA GLY A 141 10.74 14.35 18.36
C GLY A 141 10.45 14.35 16.86
N TYR A 142 9.70 15.36 16.42
CA TYR A 142 9.19 15.47 15.06
C TYR A 142 10.29 15.46 13.98
N ALA A 143 11.39 16.20 14.20
CA ALA A 143 12.49 16.23 13.24
C ALA A 143 13.15 14.84 13.07
N ALA A 144 13.30 14.09 14.18
CA ALA A 144 13.79 12.71 14.12
C ALA A 144 12.82 11.78 13.38
N PHE A 145 11.50 12.02 13.48
CA PHE A 145 10.51 11.27 12.71
C PHE A 145 10.69 11.46 11.20
N ILE A 146 10.82 12.71 10.74
CA ILE A 146 11.01 13.00 9.30
C ILE A 146 12.35 12.45 8.81
N ALA A 147 13.41 12.54 9.63
CA ALA A 147 14.68 11.92 9.34
C ALA A 147 14.55 10.38 9.22
N ALA A 148 13.79 9.73 10.11
CA ALA A 148 13.53 8.30 10.08
C ALA A 148 12.74 7.88 8.82
N MET A 149 11.76 8.68 8.38
CA MET A 149 11.03 8.42 7.12
C MET A 149 11.98 8.39 5.91
N ASN A 150 12.89 9.38 5.80
CA ASN A 150 13.84 9.46 4.69
C ASN A 150 14.96 8.40 4.83
N ALA A 151 15.42 8.11 6.03
CA ALA A 151 16.38 7.04 6.29
C ALA A 151 15.79 5.66 5.90
N LYS A 152 14.51 5.42 6.21
CA LYS A 152 13.79 4.22 5.78
C LYS A 152 13.64 4.17 4.27
N ALA A 153 13.28 5.27 3.61
CA ALA A 153 13.24 5.33 2.15
C ALA A 153 14.60 4.93 1.54
N LYS A 154 15.71 5.50 2.02
CA LYS A 154 17.07 5.13 1.59
C LYS A 154 17.39 3.65 1.84
N ALA A 155 17.06 3.12 3.02
CA ALA A 155 17.29 1.72 3.36
C ALA A 155 16.50 0.74 2.49
N LEU A 156 15.34 1.15 1.99
CA LEU A 156 14.54 0.40 1.03
C LEU A 156 14.99 0.60 -0.43
N GLY A 157 16.01 1.42 -0.67
CA GLY A 157 16.48 1.77 -2.01
C GLY A 157 15.52 2.67 -2.78
N MET A 158 14.68 3.45 -2.10
CA MET A 158 13.73 4.39 -2.70
C MET A 158 14.42 5.72 -3.07
N THR A 159 15.30 5.67 -4.08
CA THR A 159 16.23 6.77 -4.43
C THR A 159 15.55 8.01 -5.01
N SER A 160 14.32 7.89 -5.47
CA SER A 160 13.54 8.98 -6.08
C SER A 160 12.38 9.41 -5.18
N THR A 161 12.54 9.21 -3.87
CA THR A 161 11.52 9.49 -2.85
C THR A 161 12.03 10.47 -1.82
N HIS A 162 11.19 11.42 -1.43
CA HIS A 162 11.48 12.37 -0.37
C HIS A 162 10.22 12.68 0.45
N PHE A 163 10.38 12.75 1.77
CA PHE A 163 9.33 13.12 2.71
C PHE A 163 9.73 14.38 3.50
N VAL A 164 8.85 15.36 3.58
CA VAL A 164 9.03 16.57 4.39
C VAL A 164 8.09 16.62 5.60
N GLU A 165 7.00 15.85 5.58
CA GLU A 165 5.99 15.80 6.64
C GLU A 165 5.21 14.45 6.63
N PRO A 166 4.51 14.06 7.72
CA PRO A 166 4.00 12.69 7.90
C PRO A 166 2.60 12.43 7.32
N THR A 167 1.92 13.46 6.83
CA THR A 167 0.51 13.39 6.42
C THR A 167 0.33 13.20 4.92
N GLY A 168 1.23 13.75 4.10
CA GLY A 168 1.07 13.83 2.65
C GLY A 168 0.24 15.02 2.18
N LEU A 169 0.10 16.08 2.99
CA LEU A 169 -0.47 17.35 2.55
C LEU A 169 0.51 18.15 1.70
N SER A 170 1.82 18.00 1.96
CA SER A 170 2.85 18.74 1.23
C SER A 170 3.02 18.15 -0.18
N PRO A 171 3.01 18.98 -1.25
CA PRO A 171 3.36 18.50 -2.58
C PRO A 171 4.82 18.08 -2.71
N ARG A 172 5.66 18.41 -1.71
CA ARG A 172 7.07 17.98 -1.62
C ARG A 172 7.23 16.55 -1.08
N ASN A 173 6.16 15.93 -0.58
CA ASN A 173 6.15 14.48 -0.37
C ASN A 173 5.98 13.81 -1.73
N VAL A 174 7.10 13.35 -2.28
CA VAL A 174 7.18 12.81 -3.64
C VAL A 174 7.75 11.39 -3.65
N SER A 175 7.36 10.62 -4.64
CA SER A 175 7.93 9.29 -4.92
C SER A 175 7.65 8.90 -6.37
N THR A 176 7.99 7.67 -6.73
CA THR A 176 7.69 7.04 -8.02
C THR A 176 6.86 5.78 -7.80
N ALA A 177 6.23 5.26 -8.87
CA ALA A 177 5.50 3.99 -8.76
C ALA A 177 6.46 2.84 -8.42
N ARG A 178 7.69 2.88 -8.93
CA ARG A 178 8.74 1.91 -8.61
C ARG A 178 9.12 1.96 -7.13
N ASP A 179 9.38 3.13 -6.58
CA ASP A 179 9.78 3.24 -5.18
C ASP A 179 8.67 2.85 -4.21
N LEU A 180 7.43 3.26 -4.49
CA LEU A 180 6.28 2.86 -3.66
C LEU A 180 6.01 1.36 -3.68
N SER A 181 6.42 0.63 -4.73
CA SER A 181 6.35 -0.84 -4.72
C SER A 181 7.29 -1.45 -3.68
N LYS A 182 8.49 -0.85 -3.47
CA LYS A 182 9.44 -1.26 -2.43
C LYS A 182 8.86 -1.00 -1.03
N LEU A 183 8.19 0.15 -0.86
CA LEU A 183 7.46 0.46 0.38
C LEU A 183 6.33 -0.54 0.64
N LEU A 184 5.55 -0.93 -0.38
CA LEU A 184 4.51 -1.96 -0.23
C LEU A 184 5.11 -3.31 0.22
N ILE A 185 6.22 -3.74 -0.39
CA ILE A 185 6.93 -4.98 -0.02
C ILE A 185 7.37 -4.96 1.44
N ALA A 186 7.91 -3.83 1.92
CA ALA A 186 8.31 -3.68 3.31
C ALA A 186 7.11 -3.62 4.26
N ALA A 187 6.10 -2.79 3.95
CA ALA A 187 4.96 -2.56 4.83
C ALA A 187 4.06 -3.79 4.98
N GLN A 188 3.89 -4.62 3.95
CA GLN A 188 3.08 -5.84 4.06
C GLN A 188 3.66 -6.88 5.04
N LYS A 189 4.96 -6.79 5.36
CA LYS A 189 5.61 -7.68 6.34
C LYS A 189 5.24 -7.32 7.79
N GLN A 190 4.58 -6.19 8.01
CA GLN A 190 4.12 -5.75 9.33
C GLN A 190 2.63 -6.14 9.51
N PRO A 191 2.31 -7.17 10.32
CA PRO A 191 0.93 -7.66 10.47
C PRO A 191 -0.04 -6.58 10.94
N LEU A 192 0.44 -5.65 11.78
CA LEU A 192 -0.36 -4.53 12.26
C LEU A 192 -0.76 -3.59 11.10
N LEU A 193 0.13 -3.27 10.16
CA LEU A 193 -0.21 -2.39 9.03
C LEU A 193 -1.19 -3.06 8.07
N VAL A 194 -1.02 -4.37 7.84
CA VAL A 194 -1.96 -5.22 7.09
C VAL A 194 -3.36 -5.12 7.70
N GLN A 195 -3.48 -5.35 9.01
CA GLN A 195 -4.77 -5.28 9.73
C GLN A 195 -5.40 -3.89 9.69
N LEU A 196 -4.65 -2.85 10.06
CA LEU A 196 -5.20 -1.51 10.25
C LEU A 196 -5.60 -0.87 8.92
N SER A 197 -4.80 -1.06 7.86
CA SER A 197 -5.10 -0.46 6.55
C SER A 197 -6.29 -1.10 5.84
N THR A 198 -6.65 -2.34 6.18
CA THR A 198 -7.75 -3.10 5.57
C THR A 198 -9.01 -3.16 6.43
N THR A 199 -8.99 -2.57 7.63
CA THR A 199 -10.18 -2.43 8.48
C THR A 199 -11.26 -1.66 7.71
N LYS A 200 -12.47 -2.22 7.62
CA LYS A 200 -13.55 -1.65 6.78
C LYS A 200 -14.11 -0.36 7.37
N GLU A 201 -14.41 -0.39 8.66
CA GLU A 201 -14.90 0.74 9.44
C GLU A 201 -14.65 0.52 10.93
N LYS A 202 -14.62 1.61 11.70
CA LYS A 202 -14.47 1.59 13.15
C LYS A 202 -15.05 2.88 13.74
N THR A 203 -15.75 2.74 14.86
CA THR A 203 -16.02 3.87 15.77
C THR A 203 -14.96 3.88 16.86
N VAL A 204 -14.27 5.01 17.02
CA VAL A 204 -13.22 5.19 18.03
C VAL A 204 -13.68 6.18 19.10
N ALA A 205 -13.23 5.96 20.33
CA ALA A 205 -13.57 6.79 21.49
C ALA A 205 -12.35 7.59 21.94
N PHE A 206 -12.46 8.92 21.84
CA PHE A 206 -11.47 9.85 22.35
C PHE A 206 -11.76 10.21 23.80
N ARG A 207 -10.72 10.64 24.52
CA ARG A 207 -10.84 11.26 25.86
C ARG A 207 -10.27 12.68 25.86
N LYS A 208 -10.59 13.46 26.90
CA LYS A 208 -10.14 14.86 27.12
C LYS A 208 -10.41 15.82 25.93
N PRO A 209 -11.67 16.07 25.53
CA PRO A 209 -12.92 15.63 26.14
C PRO A 209 -13.38 14.26 25.61
N ASN A 210 -14.37 13.64 26.25
CA ASN A 210 -14.95 12.39 25.77
C ASN A 210 -15.85 12.65 24.56
N TYR A 211 -15.60 11.93 23.46
CA TYR A 211 -16.48 11.88 22.29
C TYR A 211 -16.12 10.66 21.41
N THR A 212 -17.03 10.25 20.54
CA THR A 212 -16.80 9.16 19.59
C THR A 212 -16.88 9.67 18.15
N LEU A 213 -16.15 9.02 17.24
CA LEU A 213 -16.22 9.29 15.81
C LEU A 213 -16.24 7.98 15.02
N GLY A 214 -17.20 7.87 14.10
CA GLY A 214 -17.22 6.84 13.08
C GLY A 214 -16.27 7.15 11.93
N PHE A 215 -15.53 6.14 11.51
CA PHE A 215 -14.53 6.17 10.45
C PHE A 215 -14.72 5.00 9.50
N ARG A 216 -14.52 5.25 8.20
CA ARG A 216 -14.62 4.23 7.14
C ARG A 216 -13.34 4.19 6.31
N ASN A 217 -13.07 3.04 5.72
CA ASN A 217 -11.93 2.88 4.84
C ASN A 217 -12.07 3.76 3.59
N THR A 218 -11.01 4.46 3.24
CA THR A 218 -10.95 5.27 2.02
C THR A 218 -10.85 4.43 0.74
N ASN A 219 -10.39 3.19 0.84
CA ASN A 219 -10.44 2.22 -0.25
C ASN A 219 -11.70 1.37 -0.14
N HIS A 220 -12.72 1.64 -0.97
CA HIS A 220 -13.96 0.87 -0.97
C HIS A 220 -13.80 -0.57 -1.49
N LEU A 221 -12.68 -0.91 -2.13
CA LEU A 221 -12.40 -2.27 -2.62
C LEU A 221 -12.22 -3.26 -1.48
N VAL A 222 -11.88 -2.82 -0.26
CA VAL A 222 -11.77 -3.72 0.92
C VAL A 222 -13.10 -4.38 1.31
N SER A 223 -14.22 -3.83 0.82
CA SER A 223 -15.57 -4.35 1.05
C SER A 223 -16.12 -5.14 -0.14
N LYS A 224 -15.30 -5.44 -1.16
CA LYS A 224 -15.71 -6.19 -2.35
C LYS A 224 -15.19 -7.62 -2.27
N ASP A 225 -16.08 -8.59 -2.36
CA ASP A 225 -15.73 -10.02 -2.16
C ASP A 225 -14.73 -10.56 -3.17
N ASN A 226 -14.72 -10.00 -4.38
CA ASN A 226 -13.73 -10.39 -5.38
C ASN A 226 -12.33 -9.84 -5.04
N TRP A 227 -12.17 -8.84 -4.18
CA TRP A 227 -10.87 -8.25 -3.83
C TRP A 227 -10.29 -8.80 -2.53
N ASN A 228 -9.24 -9.63 -2.66
CA ASN A 228 -8.45 -10.08 -1.52
C ASN A 228 -7.28 -9.12 -1.27
N ILE A 229 -7.51 -8.05 -0.50
CA ILE A 229 -6.51 -7.00 -0.25
C ILE A 229 -5.77 -7.28 1.05
N ARG A 230 -4.43 -7.34 0.98
CA ARG A 230 -3.55 -7.51 2.15
C ARG A 230 -3.13 -6.20 2.78
N ILE A 231 -2.83 -5.18 1.97
CA ILE A 231 -2.50 -3.84 2.47
C ILE A 231 -2.95 -2.82 1.44
N THR A 232 -3.37 -1.63 1.87
CA THR A 232 -3.83 -0.58 0.95
C THR A 232 -3.60 0.82 1.51
N LYS A 233 -3.35 1.79 0.63
CA LYS A 233 -3.50 3.20 0.96
C LYS A 233 -3.91 4.00 -0.27
N THR A 234 -4.82 4.95 -0.08
CA THR A 234 -5.22 5.94 -1.09
C THR A 234 -4.58 7.30 -0.80
N GLY A 235 -4.53 8.17 -1.81
CA GLY A 235 -4.12 9.56 -1.65
C GLY A 235 -4.85 10.47 -2.63
N PHE A 236 -5.06 11.72 -2.23
CA PHE A 236 -5.54 12.76 -3.13
C PHE A 236 -5.08 14.14 -2.65
N THR A 237 -4.54 14.92 -3.57
CA THR A 237 -4.46 16.40 -3.53
C THR A 237 -4.64 16.90 -4.97
N ASN A 238 -4.91 18.19 -5.15
CA ASN A 238 -5.02 18.76 -6.50
C ASN A 238 -3.73 18.57 -7.31
N GLN A 239 -2.56 18.59 -6.66
CA GLN A 239 -1.26 18.42 -7.30
C GLN A 239 -0.90 16.95 -7.57
N ALA A 240 -1.31 16.03 -6.69
CA ALA A 240 -1.02 14.60 -6.82
C ALA A 240 -1.99 13.86 -7.75
N GLY A 241 -3.17 14.43 -7.99
CA GLY A 241 -4.32 13.66 -8.47
C GLY A 241 -4.68 12.56 -7.46
N HIS A 242 -5.45 11.57 -7.89
CA HIS A 242 -5.73 10.40 -7.08
C HIS A 242 -4.60 9.36 -7.16
N CYS A 243 -4.25 8.79 -6.02
CA CYS A 243 -3.24 7.76 -5.87
C CYS A 243 -3.84 6.53 -5.16
N LEU A 244 -3.37 5.34 -5.53
CA LEU A 244 -3.72 4.06 -4.92
C LEU A 244 -2.51 3.15 -4.89
N VAL A 245 -2.19 2.63 -3.72
CA VAL A 245 -1.21 1.55 -3.54
C VAL A 245 -1.87 0.39 -2.81
N LEU A 246 -1.65 -0.84 -3.27
CA LEU A 246 -2.18 -2.02 -2.61
C LEU A 246 -1.36 -3.28 -2.90
N VAL A 247 -1.43 -4.25 -1.99
CA VAL A 247 -1.08 -5.65 -2.29
C VAL A 247 -2.36 -6.46 -2.29
N THR A 248 -2.60 -7.23 -3.36
CA THR A 248 -3.81 -8.04 -3.51
C THR A 248 -3.53 -9.31 -4.31
N SER A 249 -4.51 -10.20 -4.37
CA SER A 249 -4.50 -11.33 -5.32
C SER A 249 -5.20 -10.94 -6.62
N MET A 250 -4.56 -11.22 -7.75
CA MET A 250 -5.14 -11.15 -9.09
C MET A 250 -4.91 -12.49 -9.78
N GLY A 251 -5.99 -13.20 -10.13
CA GLY A 251 -5.89 -14.62 -10.46
C GLY A 251 -5.25 -15.40 -9.30
N ASN A 252 -4.19 -16.17 -9.59
CA ASN A 252 -3.45 -16.93 -8.59
C ASN A 252 -2.12 -16.28 -8.15
N ARG A 253 -1.92 -15.00 -8.47
CA ARG A 253 -0.70 -14.26 -8.13
C ARG A 253 -0.97 -13.24 -7.04
N GLN A 254 -0.07 -13.15 -6.06
CA GLN A 254 -0.03 -12.01 -5.16
C GLN A 254 0.76 -10.89 -5.85
N VAL A 255 0.17 -9.70 -5.95
CA VAL A 255 0.74 -8.57 -6.69
C VAL A 255 0.78 -7.30 -5.85
N ALA A 256 1.83 -6.51 -6.01
CA ALA A 256 1.85 -5.09 -5.61
C ALA A 256 1.40 -4.24 -6.80
N LEU A 257 0.39 -3.41 -6.57
CA LEU A 257 -0.13 -2.46 -7.53
C LEU A 257 0.04 -1.05 -7.00
N VAL A 258 0.67 -0.20 -7.81
CA VAL A 258 0.80 1.24 -7.58
C VAL A 258 0.19 1.98 -8.76
N ILE A 259 -0.71 2.92 -8.47
CA ILE A 259 -1.34 3.82 -9.44
C ILE A 259 -1.22 5.24 -8.89
N LEU A 260 -0.64 6.14 -9.68
CA LEU A 260 -0.42 7.54 -9.29
C LEU A 260 -0.97 8.48 -10.35
N ASP A 261 -1.35 9.68 -9.91
CA ASP A 261 -1.81 10.74 -10.81
C ASP A 261 -2.99 10.32 -11.69
N ALA A 262 -4.00 9.74 -11.05
CA ALA A 262 -5.28 9.51 -11.66
C ALA A 262 -6.14 10.80 -11.58
N PHE A 263 -6.42 11.43 -12.71
CA PHE A 263 -7.18 12.68 -12.76
C PHE A 263 -8.62 12.54 -12.26
N GLY A 264 -9.38 11.63 -12.86
CA GLY A 264 -10.78 11.43 -12.52
C GLY A 264 -10.97 10.87 -11.12
N LYS A 265 -12.06 11.30 -10.45
CA LYS A 265 -12.38 10.95 -9.05
C LYS A 265 -12.26 9.46 -8.72
N TYR A 266 -12.65 8.58 -9.65
CA TYR A 266 -12.63 7.12 -9.49
C TYR A 266 -11.62 6.43 -10.41
N THR A 267 -10.77 7.19 -11.12
CA THR A 267 -9.88 6.65 -12.15
C THR A 267 -8.90 5.63 -11.59
N HIS A 268 -8.35 5.86 -10.39
CA HIS A 268 -7.44 4.91 -9.72
C HIS A 268 -8.10 3.56 -9.41
N PHE A 269 -9.37 3.54 -8.98
CA PHE A 269 -10.11 2.29 -8.76
C PHE A 269 -10.52 1.62 -10.07
N ALA A 270 -10.92 2.42 -11.07
CA ALA A 270 -11.25 1.92 -12.39
C ALA A 270 -10.02 1.28 -13.07
N ASP A 271 -8.85 1.92 -13.00
CA ASP A 271 -7.59 1.38 -13.52
C ASP A 271 -7.15 0.13 -12.75
N ALA A 272 -7.31 0.09 -11.42
CA ALA A 272 -7.07 -1.14 -10.66
C ALA A 272 -7.95 -2.31 -11.14
N SER A 273 -9.21 -2.03 -11.48
CA SER A 273 -10.15 -3.03 -11.99
C SER A 273 -9.84 -3.44 -13.44
N ARG A 274 -9.39 -2.51 -14.30
CA ARG A 274 -8.90 -2.80 -15.66
C ARG A 274 -7.66 -3.69 -15.63
N ILE A 275 -6.69 -3.36 -14.79
CA ILE A 275 -5.46 -4.13 -14.61
C ILE A 275 -5.80 -5.54 -14.15
N ARG A 276 -6.67 -5.67 -13.15
CA ARG A 276 -7.13 -6.97 -12.68
C ARG A 276 -7.79 -7.79 -13.80
N SER A 277 -8.77 -7.21 -14.49
CA SER A 277 -9.48 -7.89 -15.58
C SER A 277 -8.51 -8.33 -16.68
N TRP A 278 -7.50 -7.52 -16.98
CA TRP A 278 -6.44 -7.86 -17.94
C TRP A 278 -5.55 -9.02 -17.47
N VAL A 279 -5.13 -9.03 -16.20
CA VAL A 279 -4.38 -10.15 -15.62
C VAL A 279 -5.19 -11.44 -15.70
N GLU A 280 -6.46 -11.39 -15.29
CA GLU A 280 -7.33 -12.56 -15.16
C GLU A 280 -7.82 -13.09 -16.51
N THR A 281 -8.17 -12.21 -17.46
CA THR A 281 -8.85 -12.59 -18.71
C THR A 281 -8.06 -12.29 -19.99
N GLY A 282 -7.03 -11.45 -19.91
CA GLY A 282 -6.31 -10.90 -21.07
C GLY A 282 -7.05 -9.75 -21.77
N LYS A 283 -8.26 -9.38 -21.31
CA LYS A 283 -9.05 -8.26 -21.84
C LYS A 283 -9.11 -7.13 -20.81
N SER A 284 -9.13 -5.89 -21.28
CA SER A 284 -9.33 -4.71 -20.41
C SER A 284 -10.46 -3.85 -20.94
N ALA A 285 -11.21 -3.22 -20.04
CA ALA A 285 -12.27 -2.29 -20.40
C ALA A 285 -11.68 -0.98 -20.96
N ASN A 286 -12.39 -0.37 -21.92
CA ASN A 286 -11.97 0.89 -22.53
C ASN A 286 -11.78 2.02 -21.49
N VAL A 287 -10.84 2.91 -21.79
CA VAL A 287 -10.61 4.14 -21.03
C VAL A 287 -11.39 5.29 -21.68
N PRO A 288 -12.17 6.09 -20.94
CA PRO A 288 -12.87 7.25 -21.50
C PRO A 288 -11.92 8.23 -22.20
N ALA A 289 -12.32 8.78 -23.35
CA ALA A 289 -11.49 9.66 -24.17
C ALA A 289 -10.91 10.85 -23.40
N VAL A 290 -11.71 11.50 -22.56
CA VAL A 290 -11.27 12.62 -21.70
C VAL A 290 -10.10 12.26 -20.77
N ALA A 291 -10.07 11.02 -20.28
CA ALA A 291 -9.00 10.55 -19.39
C ALA A 291 -7.74 10.17 -20.19
N GLN A 292 -7.92 9.68 -21.43
CA GLN A 292 -6.79 9.46 -22.34
C GLN A 292 -6.13 10.79 -22.75
N GLN A 293 -6.94 11.82 -23.04
CA GLN A 293 -6.46 13.15 -23.40
C GLN A 293 -5.69 13.79 -22.24
N TYR A 294 -6.22 13.76 -21.01
CA TYR A 294 -5.49 14.23 -19.83
C TYR A 294 -4.11 13.56 -19.70
N LYS A 295 -4.07 12.22 -19.85
CA LYS A 295 -2.81 11.47 -19.77
C LYS A 295 -1.84 11.88 -20.87
N ALA A 296 -2.32 12.08 -22.09
CA ALA A 296 -1.50 12.52 -23.22
C ALA A 296 -0.92 13.92 -22.97
N ASP A 297 -1.74 14.88 -22.55
CA ASP A 297 -1.33 16.25 -22.27
C ASP A 297 -0.28 16.31 -21.15
N LYS A 298 -0.47 15.51 -20.09
CA LYS A 298 0.50 15.45 -19.00
C LYS A 298 1.82 14.80 -19.43
N ASN A 299 1.76 13.71 -20.19
CA ASN A 299 2.96 13.08 -20.73
C ASN A 299 3.74 14.04 -21.64
N LEU A 300 3.05 14.85 -22.43
CA LEU A 300 3.65 15.90 -23.26
C LEU A 300 4.35 16.97 -22.38
N LYS A 301 3.66 17.48 -21.35
CA LYS A 301 4.25 18.44 -20.41
C LYS A 301 5.49 17.88 -19.70
N SER A 302 5.41 16.65 -19.21
CA SER A 302 6.54 15.97 -18.56
C SER A 302 7.76 15.83 -19.48
N ARG A 303 7.53 15.45 -20.75
CA ARG A 303 8.59 15.39 -21.76
C ARG A 303 9.17 16.77 -22.08
N GLN A 304 8.36 17.81 -22.15
CA GLN A 304 8.81 19.19 -22.42
C GLN A 304 9.60 19.77 -21.25
N SER A 305 9.22 19.48 -20.00
CA SER A 305 10.02 19.84 -18.82
C SER A 305 11.31 19.04 -18.68
N GLY A 306 11.46 17.92 -19.39
CA GLY A 306 12.62 17.03 -19.37
C GLY A 306 13.69 17.28 -20.45
N VAL A 307 13.64 18.40 -21.18
CA VAL A 307 14.66 18.78 -22.20
C VAL A 307 15.74 19.74 -21.64
N VAL A 308 15.71 20.07 -20.35
CA VAL A 308 16.77 20.85 -19.69
C VAL A 308 17.31 20.08 -18.48
N GLU A 309 18.02 18.97 -18.71
CA GLU A 309 19.07 18.39 -17.84
C GLU A 309 19.51 16.99 -18.35
N ALA A 310 19.89 16.93 -19.63
CA ALA A 310 20.69 15.82 -20.16
C ALA A 310 21.73 16.39 -21.13
N SER A 311 22.61 17.26 -20.62
CA SER A 311 23.88 17.67 -21.23
C SER A 311 24.66 18.54 -20.24
N LYS A 312 25.34 17.90 -19.29
CA LYS A 312 26.71 18.21 -18.79
C LYS A 312 27.03 17.31 -17.60
#